data_AF-K9YSJ2-F1
#
_entry.id   AF-K9YSJ2-F1
#
_cell.length_a   1.000
_cell.length_b   1.000
_cell.length_c   1.000
_cell.angle_alpha   90.00
_cell.angle_beta   90.00
_cell.angle_gamma   90.00
#
_symmetry.space_group_name_H-M   'P 1'
#
loop_
_entity.id
_entity.type
_entity.pdbx_description
1 polymer ?
#
loop_
_entity_poly.entity_id
_entity_poly.type
_entity_poly.pdbx_seq_one_letter_code
_entity_poly.pdbx_strand_id
1 'polypeptide(L)'
;MNIKTEYDRDFYAWINQNVSLLREGRLSEIDAEHIAEELESMGKRDRRQLRSRLQVLLMHLLKWQYQPEKQSQSWLRTIEHQRDEIEALLLDSQTF
;
A
#
# COMPACT_ATOMS: atom_id res chain seq x y z
N MET A 1 -0.50 -21.60 -20.93
CA MET A 1 -1.18 -20.55 -20.16
C MET A 1 -0.24 -20.11 -19.06
N ASN A 2 0.12 -18.82 -19.03
CA ASN A 2 1.10 -18.30 -18.07
C ASN A 2 0.37 -17.88 -16.79
N ILE A 3 0.16 -18.84 -15.89
CA ILE A 3 -0.61 -18.70 -14.64
C ILE A 3 -0.07 -17.54 -13.79
N LYS A 4 1.23 -17.23 -13.90
CA LYS A 4 1.88 -16.12 -13.19
C LYS A 4 1.34 -14.75 -13.60
N THR A 5 1.12 -14.52 -14.89
CA THR A 5 0.62 -13.22 -15.38
C THR A 5 -0.86 -12.97 -15.10
N GLU A 6 -1.62 -14.04 -14.88
CA GLU A 6 -3.04 -13.98 -14.51
C GLU A 6 -3.18 -13.71 -13.01
N TYR A 7 -2.38 -14.41 -12.19
CA TYR A 7 -2.25 -14.13 -10.75
C TYR A 7 -1.80 -12.70 -10.49
N ASP A 8 -0.77 -12.21 -11.17
CA ASP A 8 -0.25 -10.85 -10.99
C ASP A 8 -1.31 -9.79 -11.36
N ARG A 9 -2.14 -10.06 -12.38
CA ARG A 9 -3.24 -9.18 -12.79
C ARG A 9 -4.36 -9.14 -11.76
N ASP A 10 -4.78 -10.31 -11.29
CA ASP A 10 -5.85 -10.44 -10.30
C ASP A 10 -5.41 -9.83 -8.96
N PHE A 11 -4.15 -10.02 -8.59
CA PHE A 11 -3.55 -9.36 -7.43
C PHE A 11 -3.53 -7.83 -7.57
N TYR A 12 -3.09 -7.31 -8.72
CA TYR A 12 -3.10 -5.86 -8.97
C TYR A 12 -4.51 -5.28 -8.94
N ALA A 13 -5.51 -5.98 -9.49
CA ALA A 13 -6.90 -5.56 -9.45
C ALA A 13 -7.43 -5.54 -8.00
N TRP A 14 -7.17 -6.60 -7.24
CA TRP A 14 -7.56 -6.73 -5.83
C TRP A 14 -6.90 -5.66 -4.94
N ILE A 15 -5.62 -5.38 -5.12
CA ILE A 15 -4.92 -4.30 -4.39
C ILE A 15 -5.50 -2.93 -4.73
N ASN A 16 -5.72 -2.63 -6.01
CA ASN A 16 -6.28 -1.34 -6.40
C ASN A 16 -7.69 -1.12 -5.82
N GLN A 17 -8.50 -2.17 -5.74
CA GLN A 17 -9.81 -2.12 -5.12
C GLN A 17 -9.72 -1.82 -3.61
N ASN A 18 -8.87 -2.53 -2.87
CA ASN A 18 -8.65 -2.28 -1.45
C ASN A 18 -8.06 -0.89 -1.17
N VAL A 19 -7.19 -0.38 -2.05
CA VAL A 19 -6.68 0.99 -1.99
C VAL A 19 -7.78 2.03 -2.24
N SER A 20 -8.73 1.78 -3.15
CA SER A 20 -9.89 2.66 -3.36
C SER A 20 -10.76 2.71 -2.12
N LEU A 21 -11.07 1.56 -1.52
CA LEU A 21 -11.85 1.47 -0.30
C LEU A 21 -11.18 2.20 0.87
N LEU A 22 -9.85 2.10 1.00
CA LEU A 22 -9.07 2.88 1.96
C LEU A 22 -9.20 4.39 1.73
N ARG A 23 -9.12 4.85 0.47
CA ARG A 23 -9.26 6.28 0.12
C ARG A 23 -10.67 6.80 0.37
N GLU A 24 -11.68 5.96 0.19
CA GLU A 24 -13.09 6.24 0.44
C GLU A 24 -13.48 6.13 1.93
N GLY A 25 -12.57 5.67 2.79
CA GLY A 25 -12.83 5.45 4.22
C GLY A 25 -13.74 4.25 4.52
N ARG A 26 -13.95 3.36 3.54
CA ARG A 26 -14.85 2.21 3.62
C ARG A 26 -14.16 1.00 4.23
N LEU A 27 -13.70 1.15 5.47
CA LEU A 27 -12.87 0.17 6.16
C LEU A 27 -13.54 -1.19 6.38
N SER A 28 -14.87 -1.23 6.47
CA SER A 28 -15.65 -2.47 6.63
C SER A 28 -15.68 -3.36 5.39
N GLU A 29 -15.27 -2.84 4.24
CA GLU A 29 -15.33 -3.53 2.95
C GLU A 29 -13.94 -3.98 2.48
N ILE A 30 -12.90 -3.61 3.23
CA ILE A 30 -11.54 -4.03 2.99
C ILE A 30 -11.41 -5.52 3.31
N ASP A 31 -10.72 -6.24 2.44
CA ASP A 31 -10.36 -7.64 2.63
C ASP A 31 -9.15 -7.76 3.58
N ALA A 32 -9.39 -7.46 4.85
CA ALA A 32 -8.34 -7.34 5.86
C ALA A 32 -7.57 -8.64 6.10
N GLU A 33 -8.22 -9.79 5.91
CA GLU A 33 -7.62 -11.11 6.12
C GLU A 33 -6.58 -11.42 5.05
N HIS A 34 -6.94 -11.32 3.76
CA HIS A 34 -5.97 -11.53 2.68
C HIS A 34 -4.86 -10.46 2.68
N ILE A 35 -5.14 -9.23 3.12
CA ILE A 35 -4.09 -8.23 3.34
C ILE A 35 -3.12 -8.71 4.43
N ALA A 36 -3.63 -9.25 5.54
CA ALA A 36 -2.78 -9.80 6.59
C ALA A 36 -1.97 -11.00 6.10
N GLU A 37 -2.59 -11.92 5.36
CA GLU A 37 -1.92 -13.08 4.75
C GLU A 37 -0.80 -12.65 3.79
N GLU A 38 -1.01 -11.63 2.95
CA GLU A 38 0.05 -11.16 2.05
C GLU A 38 1.13 -10.35 2.77
N LEU A 39 0.78 -9.65 3.83
CA LEU A 39 1.79 -9.11 4.74
C LEU A 39 2.56 -10.22 5.47
N GLU A 40 1.97 -11.40 5.63
CA GLU A 40 2.62 -12.57 6.22
C GLU A 40 3.44 -13.38 5.21
N SER A 41 3.02 -13.49 3.95
CA SER A 41 3.82 -14.16 2.92
C SER A 41 5.14 -13.41 2.65
N MET A 42 5.13 -12.08 2.83
CA MET A 42 6.32 -11.23 2.76
C MET A 42 7.38 -11.58 3.82
N GLY A 43 8.66 -11.65 3.43
CA GLY A 43 9.77 -12.00 4.31
C GLY A 43 10.01 -11.00 5.46
N LYS A 44 10.65 -11.43 6.55
CA LYS A 44 10.85 -10.63 7.80
C LYS A 44 11.58 -9.29 7.61
N ARG A 45 12.29 -9.11 6.49
CA ARG A 45 12.91 -7.83 6.10
C ARG A 45 11.88 -6.94 5.42
N ASP A 46 11.15 -7.48 4.45
CA ASP A 46 10.13 -6.79 3.65
C ASP A 46 8.96 -6.36 4.52
N ARG A 47 8.50 -7.20 5.47
CA ARG A 47 7.47 -6.83 6.47
C ARG A 47 7.84 -5.59 7.29
N ARG A 48 9.11 -5.49 7.74
CA ARG A 48 9.57 -4.36 8.55
C ARG A 48 9.66 -3.08 7.72
N GLN A 49 10.12 -3.20 6.48
CA GLN A 49 10.22 -2.07 5.58
C GLN A 49 8.83 -1.57 5.17
N LEU A 50 7.92 -2.47 4.81
CA LEU A 50 6.54 -2.14 4.47
C LEU A 50 5.79 -1.49 5.65
N ARG A 51 5.92 -2.03 6.86
CA ARG A 51 5.36 -1.42 8.07
C ARG A 51 5.85 0.02 8.27
N SER A 52 7.16 0.24 8.15
CA SER A 52 7.75 1.58 8.32
C SER A 52 7.20 2.57 7.30
N ARG A 53 7.12 2.15 6.02
CA ARG A 53 6.60 3.00 4.94
C ARG A 53 5.12 3.31 5.10
N LEU A 54 4.31 2.32 5.47
CA LEU A 54 2.89 2.51 5.76
C LEU A 54 2.66 3.49 6.92
N GLN A 55 3.47 3.41 7.99
CA GLN A 55 3.37 4.39 9.09
C GLN A 55 3.62 5.82 8.61
N VAL A 56 4.66 6.04 7.80
CA VAL A 56 4.98 7.37 7.25
C VAL A 56 3.88 7.86 6.30
N LEU A 57 3.36 6.98 5.44
CA LEU A 57 2.30 7.29 4.49
C LEU A 57 1.01 7.69 5.21
N LEU A 58 0.55 6.87 6.16
CA LEU A 58 -0.67 7.14 6.93
C LEU A 58 -0.57 8.45 7.72
N MET A 59 0.58 8.69 8.37
CA MET A 59 0.82 9.97 9.05
C MET A 59 0.69 11.16 8.11
N HIS A 60 1.27 11.10 6.91
CA HIS A 60 1.19 12.21 5.95
C HIS A 60 -0.20 12.37 5.34
N LEU A 61 -0.93 11.28 5.08
CA LEU A 61 -2.32 11.35 4.63
C LEU A 61 -3.23 11.97 5.69
N LEU A 62 -3.05 11.63 6.97
CA LEU A 62 -3.78 12.27 8.07
C LEU A 62 -3.45 13.75 8.19
N LYS A 63 -2.16 14.12 8.13
CA LYS A 63 -1.75 15.53 8.09
C LYS A 63 -2.36 16.25 6.90
N TRP A 64 -2.40 15.61 5.73
CA TRP A 64 -3.00 16.17 4.52
C TRP A 64 -4.49 16.43 4.68
N GLN A 65 -5.24 15.47 5.24
CA GLN A 65 -6.68 15.58 5.43
C GLN A 65 -7.08 16.59 6.52
N TYR A 66 -6.35 16.61 7.64
CA TYR A 66 -6.75 17.37 8.83
C TYR A 66 -5.98 18.67 9.05
N GLN A 67 -4.96 18.96 8.24
CA GLN A 67 -4.18 20.21 8.30
C GLN A 67 -4.06 20.85 6.90
N PRO A 68 -5.19 21.20 6.25
CA PRO A 68 -5.19 21.75 4.89
C PRO A 68 -4.31 23.01 4.76
N GLU A 69 -4.25 23.83 5.80
CA GLU A 69 -3.44 25.05 5.86
C GLU A 69 -1.92 24.78 5.91
N LYS A 70 -1.51 23.54 6.13
CA LYS A 70 -0.09 23.11 6.17
C LYS A 70 0.29 22.19 5.02
N GLN A 71 -0.63 21.94 4.08
CA GLN A 71 -0.32 21.18 2.88
C GLN A 71 0.82 21.85 2.13
N SER A 72 1.79 21.04 1.70
CA SER A 72 2.96 21.50 0.99
C SER A 72 3.38 20.49 -0.06
N GLN A 73 4.09 20.96 -1.07
CA GLN A 73 4.69 20.09 -2.09
C GLN A 73 5.71 19.12 -1.50
N SER A 74 6.24 19.38 -0.30
CA SER A 74 7.10 18.42 0.41
C SER A 74 6.29 17.24 0.97
N TRP A 75 5.09 17.50 1.50
CA TRP A 75 4.21 16.45 2.01
C TRP A 75 3.66 15.59 0.88
N LEU A 76 3.27 16.22 -0.24
CA LEU A 76 2.81 15.49 -1.43
C LEU A 76 3.91 14.55 -1.96
N ARG A 77 5.14 15.06 -2.12
CA ARG A 77 6.28 14.24 -2.54
C ARG A 77 6.57 13.10 -1.56
N THR A 78 6.40 13.32 -0.27
CA THR A 78 6.56 12.23 0.71
C THR A 78 5.48 11.17 0.53
N ILE A 79 4.24 11.56 0.28
CA ILE A 79 3.13 10.64 0.02
C ILE A 79 3.39 9.83 -1.25
N GLU A 80 3.78 10.48 -2.35
CA GLU A 80 4.12 9.84 -3.62
C GLU A 80 5.28 8.86 -3.45
N HIS A 81 6.39 9.31 -2.85
CA HIS A 81 7.55 8.46 -2.61
C HIS A 81 7.23 7.24 -1.73
N GLN A 82 6.44 7.39 -0.66
CA GLN A 82 6.06 6.22 0.13
C GLN A 82 5.17 5.25 -0.65
N ARG A 83 4.31 5.73 -1.56
CA ARG A 83 3.49 4.88 -2.43
C ARG A 83 4.36 4.11 -3.41
N ASP A 84 5.25 4.79 -4.12
CA ASP A 84 6.14 4.18 -5.12
C ASP A 84 7.01 3.08 -4.48
N GLU A 85 7.55 3.35 -3.29
CA GLU A 85 8.41 2.38 -2.61
C GLU A 85 7.64 1.21 -1.98
N ILE A 86 6.36 1.41 -1.63
CA ILE A 86 5.47 0.31 -1.22
C ILE A 86 5.17 -0.57 -2.42
N GLU A 87 4.86 0.02 -3.57
CA GLU A 87 4.62 -0.72 -4.82
C GLU A 87 5.87 -1.51 -5.23
N ALA A 88 7.05 -0.89 -5.21
CA ALA A 88 8.31 -1.58 -5.50
C ALA A 88 8.57 -2.77 -4.56
N LEU A 89 8.30 -2.62 -3.25
CA LEU A 89 8.45 -3.71 -2.29
C LEU A 89 7.47 -4.86 -2.53
N LEU A 90 6.24 -4.54 -2.94
CA LEU A 90 5.23 -5.55 -3.26
C LEU A 90 5.65 -6.33 -4.52
N LEU A 91 6.13 -5.63 -5.56
CA LEU A 91 6.65 -6.24 -6.78
C LEU A 91 7.87 -7.12 -6.54
N ASP A 92 8.86 -6.65 -5.77
CA ASP A 92 10.08 -7.41 -5.48
C ASP A 92 9.79 -8.69 -4.67
N SER A 93 8.78 -8.66 -3.80
CA SER A 93 8.38 -9.83 -3.01
C SER A 93 7.73 -10.96 -3.83
N GLN A 94 7.21 -10.67 -5.04
CA GLN A 94 6.66 -11.67 -5.99
C GLN A 94 7.75 -12.41 -6.79
N THR A 95 9.01 -12.01 -6.64
CA THR A 95 10.15 -12.57 -7.40
C THR A 95 10.85 -13.74 -6.72
N PHE A 96 10.37 -14.22 -5.56
CA PHE A 96 10.93 -15.37 -4.85
C PHE A 96 10.05 -16.62 -4.90
#